data_AF-K8X5B9-F1
#
_entry.id   AF-K8X5B9-F1
#
_cell.length_a   1.000
_cell.length_b   1.000
_cell.length_c   1.000
_cell.angle_alpha   90.00
_cell.angle_beta   90.00
_cell.angle_gamma   90.00
#
_symmetry.space_group_name_H-M   'P 1'
#
loop_
_entity.id
_entity.type
_entity.pdbx_description
1 polymer ?
#
loop_
_entity_poly.entity_id
_entity_poly.type
_entity_poly.pdbx_seq_one_letter_code
_entity_poly.pdbx_strand_id
1 'polypeptide(L)'
;MVRPHRYALAIELGRPLTDDEVALHEVCDNPICVRASSEALGRPHVVLGTQAQNLAGMGAKGRGGGRGQTWHWYGPDRAARAARSRALREAVRGGWDADAVRAALLASENPTPF
;
A
#
# COMPACT_ATOMS: atom_id res chain seq x y z
N MET A 1 11.35 11.45 -0.97
CA MET A 1 10.91 10.10 -1.39
C MET A 1 9.46 10.19 -1.86
N VAL A 2 9.16 9.76 -3.08
CA VAL A 2 7.79 9.76 -3.62
C VAL A 2 7.03 8.55 -3.08
N ARG A 3 5.79 8.72 -2.61
CA ARG A 3 4.93 7.61 -2.17
C ARG A 3 4.36 6.90 -3.41
N PRO A 4 4.61 5.59 -3.62
CA PRO A 4 4.25 4.92 -4.88
C PRO A 4 2.76 5.02 -5.25
N HIS A 5 1.85 4.87 -4.28
CA HIS A 5 0.41 4.96 -4.52
C HIS A 5 -0.04 6.37 -4.93
N ARG A 6 0.59 7.43 -4.39
CA ARG A 6 0.33 8.82 -4.84
C ARG A 6 0.80 9.03 -6.26
N TYR A 7 1.97 8.48 -6.61
CA TYR A 7 2.51 8.59 -7.97
C TYR A 7 1.63 7.85 -8.98
N ALA A 8 1.21 6.63 -8.67
CA ALA A 8 0.30 5.87 -9.53
C ALA A 8 -1.04 6.58 -9.74
N LEU A 9 -1.62 7.16 -8.69
CA LEU A 9 -2.84 7.94 -8.82
C LEU A 9 -2.63 9.23 -9.63
N ALA A 10 -1.48 9.89 -9.52
CA ALA A 10 -1.16 11.06 -10.34
C ALA A 10 -1.06 10.71 -11.84
N ILE A 11 -0.50 9.54 -12.17
CA ILE A 11 -0.48 9.02 -13.55
C ILE A 11 -1.91 8.79 -14.04
N GLU A 12 -2.74 8.10 -13.25
CA GLU A 12 -4.15 7.83 -13.60
C GLU A 12 -4.95 9.13 -13.83
N LEU A 13 -4.73 10.14 -12.98
CA LEU A 13 -5.40 11.44 -13.09
C LEU A 13 -4.86 12.32 -14.23
N GLY A 14 -3.72 11.95 -14.83
CA GLY A 14 -3.01 12.78 -15.80
C GLY A 14 -2.46 14.09 -15.22
N ARG A 15 -2.41 14.22 -13.88
CA ARG A 15 -1.92 15.42 -13.18
C ARG A 15 -1.37 15.10 -11.78
N PRO A 16 -0.48 15.94 -11.24
CA PRO A 16 -0.10 15.86 -9.84
C PRO A 16 -1.31 16.00 -8.90
N LEU A 17 -1.24 15.32 -7.75
CA LEU A 17 -2.13 15.60 -6.63
C LEU A 17 -1.76 16.95 -6.01
N THR A 18 -2.76 17.71 -5.59
CA THR A 18 -2.57 18.91 -4.75
C THR A 18 -2.23 18.53 -3.31
N ASP A 19 -1.95 19.54 -2.49
CA ASP A 19 -1.58 19.35 -1.08
C ASP A 19 -2.77 18.92 -0.21
N ASP A 20 -4.00 19.25 -0.60
CA ASP A 20 -5.24 18.89 0.07
C ASP A 20 -5.81 17.52 -0.39
N GLU A 21 -5.26 16.96 -1.46
CA GLU A 21 -5.64 15.67 -2.03
C GLU A 21 -4.91 14.50 -1.39
N VAL A 22 -5.66 13.46 -1.06
CA VAL A 22 -5.17 12.22 -0.45
C VAL A 22 -5.45 11.05 -1.39
N ALA A 23 -4.44 10.20 -1.57
CA ALA A 23 -4.59 8.91 -2.25
C ALA A 23 -5.04 7.87 -1.21
N LEU A 24 -6.34 7.56 -1.20
CA LEU A 24 -6.98 6.68 -0.24
C LEU A 24 -6.91 5.23 -0.67
N HIS A 25 -6.53 4.34 0.24
CA HIS A 25 -6.71 2.90 0.06
C HIS A 25 -8.13 2.50 0.46
N GLU A 26 -9.04 2.51 -0.51
CA GLU A 26 -10.45 2.27 -0.23
C GLU A 26 -10.73 0.79 0.04
N VAL A 27 -10.08 -0.11 -0.72
CA VAL A 27 -10.37 -1.55 -0.72
C VAL A 27 -9.44 -2.34 0.21
N CYS A 28 -8.12 -2.22 0.04
CA CYS A 28 -7.18 -3.19 0.60
C CYS A 28 -6.38 -2.72 1.82
N ASP A 29 -6.38 -1.41 2.12
CA ASP A 29 -5.52 -0.78 3.14
C ASP A 29 -4.03 -1.18 3.09
N ASN A 30 -3.58 -1.72 1.97
CA ASN A 30 -2.24 -2.21 1.80
C ASN A 30 -1.33 -1.07 1.30
N PRO A 31 -0.36 -0.59 2.10
CA PRO A 31 0.42 0.60 1.78
C PRO A 31 1.29 0.47 0.51
N ILE A 32 1.61 -0.76 0.08
CA ILE A 32 2.34 -1.00 -1.17
C ILE A 32 1.43 -1.11 -2.41
N CYS A 33 0.11 -1.18 -2.24
CA CYS A 33 -0.81 -1.27 -3.35
C CYS A 33 -0.82 0.04 -4.16
N VAL A 34 -0.63 -0.08 -5.47
CA VAL A 34 -0.59 1.03 -6.44
C VAL A 34 -1.69 0.94 -7.50
N ARG A 35 -2.69 0.10 -7.27
CA ARG A 35 -3.80 -0.14 -8.21
C ARG A 35 -4.77 1.04 -8.22
N ALA A 36 -4.39 2.10 -8.93
CA ALA A 36 -5.17 3.32 -9.10
C ALA A 36 -6.11 3.26 -10.32
N SER A 37 -5.75 2.50 -11.35
CA SER A 37 -6.55 2.38 -12.56
C SER A 37 -7.72 1.43 -12.40
N SER A 38 -8.88 1.85 -12.93
CA SER A 38 -10.08 1.01 -13.02
C SER A 38 -10.08 0.13 -14.28
N GLU A 39 -9.30 0.50 -15.31
CA GLU A 39 -9.27 -0.17 -16.61
C GLU A 39 -8.61 -1.54 -16.56
N ALA A 40 -7.63 -1.74 -15.67
CA ALA A 40 -6.79 -2.93 -15.71
C ALA A 40 -7.53 -4.20 -15.27
N LEU A 41 -8.37 -4.16 -14.23
CA LEU A 41 -8.86 -5.38 -13.55
C LEU A 41 -10.16 -5.22 -12.74
N GLY A 42 -10.95 -4.14 -12.95
CA GLY A 42 -12.10 -3.77 -12.11
C GLY A 42 -11.77 -2.69 -11.06
N ARG A 43 -12.63 -2.51 -10.04
CA ARG A 43 -12.58 -1.37 -9.08
C ARG A 43 -11.14 -1.00 -8.64
N PRO A 44 -10.76 0.28 -8.70
CA PRO A 44 -9.47 0.73 -8.20
C PRO A 44 -9.36 0.55 -6.68
N HIS A 45 -8.16 0.28 -6.18
CA HIS A 45 -7.89 0.17 -4.75
C HIS A 45 -7.39 1.48 -4.16
N VAL A 46 -6.72 2.30 -4.98
CA VAL A 46 -6.22 3.63 -4.63
C VAL A 46 -7.09 4.65 -5.35
N VAL A 47 -7.77 5.51 -4.59
CA VAL A 47 -8.70 6.51 -5.14
C VAL A 47 -8.36 7.91 -4.62
N LEU A 48 -8.78 8.93 -5.35
CA LEU A 48 -8.67 10.31 -4.88
C LEU A 48 -9.68 10.57 -3.75
N GLY A 49 -9.25 11.32 -2.74
CA GLY A 49 -10.15 11.84 -1.73
C GLY A 49 -9.49 12.92 -0.89
N THR A 50 -10.11 13.21 0.25
CA THR A 50 -9.72 14.27 1.17
C THR A 50 -9.19 13.69 2.49
N GLN A 51 -8.50 14.51 3.27
CA GLN A 51 -8.11 14.13 4.63
C GLN A 51 -9.32 13.80 5.51
N ALA A 52 -10.45 14.50 5.35
CA ALA A 52 -11.68 14.22 6.09
C ALA A 52 -12.23 12.82 5.77
N GLN A 53 -12.25 12.43 4.49
CA GLN A 53 -12.65 11.09 4.07
C GLN A 53 -11.67 10.02 4.58
N ASN A 54 -10.36 10.29 4.58
CA ASN A 54 -9.37 9.38 5.16
C ASN A 54 -9.64 9.13 6.66
N LEU A 55 -9.89 10.19 7.43
CA LEU A 55 -10.16 10.08 8.86
C LEU A 55 -11.49 9.36 9.14
N ALA A 56 -12.54 9.65 8.36
CA ALA A 56 -13.82 8.95 8.44
C ALA A 56 -13.66 7.46 8.12
N GLY A 57 -12.92 7.13 7.06
CA GLY A 57 -12.61 5.75 6.68
C GLY A 57 -11.79 5.02 7.75
N MET A 58 -10.78 5.68 8.33
CA MET A 58 -10.03 5.13 9.47
C MET A 58 -10.94 4.88 10.68
N GLY A 59 -11.84 5.80 11.00
CA GLY A 59 -12.81 5.65 12.08
C GLY A 59 -13.74 4.45 11.86
N ALA A 60 -14.34 4.35 10.68
CA ALA A 60 -15.23 3.25 10.30
C ALA A 60 -14.53 1.88 10.35
N LYS A 61 -13.24 1.83 10.01
CA LYS A 61 -12.41 0.61 10.04
C LYS A 61 -11.82 0.31 11.43
N GLY A 62 -12.19 1.06 12.48
CA GLY A 62 -11.67 0.87 13.83
C GLY A 62 -10.18 1.24 14.00
N ARG A 63 -9.61 2.00 13.05
CA ARG A 63 -8.22 2.48 13.03
C ARG A 63 -8.06 3.91 13.51
N GLY A 64 -9.13 4.53 14.00
CA GLY A 64 -9.09 5.88 14.57
C GLY A 64 -8.40 5.94 15.94
N GLY A 65 -7.95 7.13 16.32
CA GLY A 65 -7.53 7.42 17.70
C GLY A 65 -6.21 6.79 18.16
N GLY A 66 -5.29 6.49 17.23
CA GLY A 66 -3.96 5.95 17.57
C GLY A 66 -3.97 4.51 18.07
N ARG A 67 -5.13 3.83 18.03
CA ARG A 67 -5.22 2.39 18.30
C ARG A 67 -4.43 1.65 17.23
N GLY A 68 -3.39 0.94 17.65
CA GLY A 68 -2.69 0.01 16.77
C GLY A 68 -3.70 -0.97 16.20
N GLN A 69 -3.58 -1.28 14.91
CA GLN A 69 -4.42 -2.27 14.25
C GLN A 69 -4.39 -3.59 15.07
N THR A 70 -5.56 -4.09 15.46
CA THR A 70 -5.69 -5.28 16.32
C THR A 70 -5.10 -6.55 15.71
N TRP A 71 -4.93 -6.58 14.38
CA TRP A 71 -4.32 -7.69 13.63
C TRP A 71 -2.79 -7.63 13.53
N HIS A 72 -2.13 -6.59 14.05
CA HIS A 72 -0.67 -6.41 13.93
C HIS A 72 0.17 -7.08 15.03
N TRP A 73 -0.42 -7.83 15.95
CA TRP A 73 0.30 -8.38 17.11
C TRP A 73 1.00 -9.73 16.89
N TYR A 74 0.98 -10.30 15.68
CA TYR A 74 1.73 -11.53 15.33
C TYR A 74 2.46 -11.44 13.99
N GLY A 75 2.82 -10.23 13.55
CA GLY A 75 3.67 -10.02 12.37
C GLY A 75 5.15 -9.82 12.73
N PRO A 76 6.10 -10.06 11.80
CA PRO A 76 7.52 -9.74 11.96
C PRO A 76 7.76 -8.35 12.51
N ASP A 77 8.85 -8.21 13.25
CA ASP A 77 9.29 -6.93 13.78
C ASP A 77 9.58 -5.89 12.68
N ARG A 78 9.90 -4.66 13.10
CA ARG A 78 10.21 -3.57 12.17
C ARG A 78 11.39 -3.91 11.25
N ALA A 79 12.39 -4.65 11.73
CA ALA A 79 13.57 -4.99 10.96
C ALA A 79 13.24 -5.99 9.84
N ALA A 80 12.45 -7.00 10.14
CA ALA A 80 12.01 -8.01 9.18
C ALA A 80 11.06 -7.41 8.13
N ARG A 81 10.18 -6.46 8.49
CA ARG A 81 9.40 -5.70 7.48
C ARG A 81 10.29 -4.89 6.55
N ALA A 82 11.31 -4.22 7.08
CA ALA A 82 12.25 -3.44 6.29
C ALA A 82 13.12 -4.33 5.37
N ALA A 83 13.56 -5.49 5.86
CA ALA A 83 14.31 -6.47 5.07
C ALA A 83 13.48 -6.97 3.88
N ARG A 84 12.21 -7.36 4.11
CA ARG A 84 11.30 -7.78 3.05
C ARG A 84 11.05 -6.69 2.02
N SER A 85 10.85 -5.45 2.46
CA SER A 85 10.67 -4.31 1.56
C SER A 85 11.89 -4.08 0.66
N ARG A 86 13.11 -4.22 1.20
CA ARG A 86 14.34 -4.17 0.39
C ARG A 86 14.42 -5.35 -0.58
N ALA A 87 14.14 -6.57 -0.14
CA ALA A 87 14.14 -7.74 -1.01
C ALA A 87 13.16 -7.61 -2.18
N LEU A 88 11.93 -7.12 -1.91
CA LEU A 88 10.94 -6.86 -2.94
C LEU A 88 11.41 -5.78 -3.93
N ARG A 89 12.05 -4.71 -3.44
CA ARG A 89 12.63 -3.67 -4.29
C ARG A 89 13.72 -4.23 -5.21
N GLU A 90 14.60 -5.08 -4.70
CA GLU A 90 15.64 -5.71 -5.52
C GLU A 90 15.02 -6.63 -6.58
N ALA A 91 14.01 -7.42 -6.21
CA ALA A 91 13.32 -8.35 -7.11
C ALA A 91 12.68 -7.66 -8.32
N VAL A 92 12.15 -6.44 -8.15
CA VAL A 92 11.49 -5.70 -9.25
C VAL A 92 12.41 -4.71 -9.97
N ARG A 93 13.70 -4.62 -9.59
CA ARG A 93 14.62 -3.62 -10.15
C ARG A 93 14.84 -3.80 -11.66
N GLY A 94 14.82 -5.03 -12.15
CA GLY A 94 14.98 -5.38 -13.57
C GLY A 94 13.68 -5.41 -14.38
N GLY A 95 12.56 -5.03 -13.78
CA GLY A 95 11.22 -5.26 -14.33
C GLY A 95 10.40 -6.23 -13.47
N TRP A 96 9.17 -6.50 -13.89
CA TRP A 96 8.30 -7.43 -13.17
C TRP A 96 8.70 -8.88 -13.43
N ASP A 97 9.07 -9.58 -12.36
CA ASP A 97 9.28 -11.03 -12.35
C ASP A 97 8.43 -11.61 -11.21
N ALA A 98 7.41 -12.40 -11.60
CA ALA A 98 6.45 -12.97 -10.66
C ALA A 98 7.09 -13.96 -9.68
N ASP A 99 8.12 -14.69 -10.12
CA ASP A 99 8.80 -15.70 -9.32
C ASP A 99 9.77 -15.04 -8.34
N ALA A 100 10.51 -14.02 -8.79
CA ALA A 100 11.37 -13.21 -7.91
C ALA A 100 10.56 -12.46 -6.84
N VAL A 101 9.41 -11.90 -7.22
CA VAL A 101 8.48 -11.26 -6.26
C VAL A 101 7.95 -12.28 -5.26
N ARG A 102 7.48 -13.45 -5.73
CA ARG A 102 6.99 -14.50 -4.84
C ARG A 102 8.07 -14.97 -3.87
N ALA A 103 9.30 -15.16 -4.34
CA ALA A 103 10.44 -15.50 -3.48
C ALA A 103 10.72 -14.41 -2.44
N ALA A 104 10.74 -13.13 -2.83
CA ALA A 104 10.94 -12.02 -1.89
C ALA A 104 9.82 -11.89 -0.84
N LEU A 105 8.60 -12.28 -1.19
CA LEU A 105 7.46 -12.30 -0.27
C LEU A 105 7.47 -13.54 0.64
N LEU A 106 7.96 -14.69 0.18
CA LEU A 106 8.03 -15.93 0.93
C LEU A 106 9.33 -16.11 1.75
N ALA A 107 10.36 -15.31 1.49
CA ALA A 107 11.67 -15.38 2.16
C ALA A 107 11.67 -15.02 3.67
N SER A 108 10.51 -14.99 4.32
CA SER A 108 10.45 -14.89 5.79
C SER A 108 9.65 -16.07 6.35
N GLU A 109 10.18 -16.66 7.41
CA GLU A 109 9.53 -17.75 8.16
C GLU A 109 8.21 -17.33 8.83
N ASN A 110 7.98 -16.02 9.01
CA ASN A 110 6.73 -15.48 9.54
C ASN A 110 5.88 -14.90 8.41
N PRO A 111 4.77 -15.57 8.02
CA PRO A 111 3.80 -14.98 7.11
C PRO A 111 3.32 -13.68 7.72
N THR A 112 3.65 -12.56 7.08
CA THR A 112 2.93 -11.32 7.36
C THR A 112 1.59 -11.42 6.68
N PRO A 113 0.45 -11.38 7.39
CA PRO A 113 -0.64 -10.64 6.83
C PRO A 113 -0.07 -9.22 6.66
N PHE A 114 0.00 -8.76 5.42
CA PHE A 114 0.44 -7.39 5.15
C PHE A 114 -0.40 -6.40 5.95
#